data_AF-A0A954F272-F1
#
_entry.id   AF-A0A954F272-F1
#
_cell.length_a   1.000
_cell.length_b   1.000
_cell.length_c   1.000
_cell.angle_alpha   90.00
_cell.angle_beta   90.00
_cell.angle_gamma   90.00
#
_symmetry.space_group_name_H-M   'P 1'
#
loop_
_entity.id
_entity.type
_entity.pdbx_description
1 polymer ?
#
loop_
_entity_poly.entity_id
_entity_poly.type
_entity_poly.pdbx_seq_one_letter_code
_entity_poly.pdbx_strand_id
1 'polypeptide(L)'
;RSMCHMASKVQPVWGLQYFPPEEIPEMVVQTYKRLYNAYLDERSLVPEGHLHEISYEQLVDDPRETLRGAYEQLDLGGYENYQPRLEEYLAANAGYQRNKHAELPTEDCVRLHDQWSRFFTEFGYGE
;
A
#
# COMPACT_ATOMS: atom_id res chain seq x y z
N ARG A 1 6.47 4.32 11.87
CA ARG A 1 7.10 5.54 11.29
C ARG A 1 6.32 5.91 10.03
N SER A 2 5.98 7.18 9.81
CA SER A 2 5.09 7.62 8.71
C SER A 2 5.85 8.00 7.44
N MET A 3 5.14 8.11 6.31
CA MET A 3 5.69 8.66 5.07
C MET A 3 6.24 10.08 5.28
N CYS A 4 5.54 10.95 6.03
CA CYS A 4 6.05 12.30 6.35
C CYS A 4 7.40 12.24 7.06
N HIS A 5 7.56 11.31 8.02
CA HIS A 5 8.86 11.09 8.67
C HIS A 5 9.93 10.67 7.67
N MET A 6 9.63 9.71 6.78
CA MET A 6 10.58 9.30 5.74
C MET A 6 10.94 10.46 4.82
N ALA A 7 9.97 11.21 4.29
CA ALA A 7 10.20 12.35 3.39
C ALA A 7 11.12 13.39 4.04
N SER A 8 10.89 13.74 5.30
CA SER A 8 11.74 14.70 6.03
C SER A 8 13.21 14.27 6.17
N LYS A 9 13.48 12.96 6.12
CA LYS A 9 14.83 12.41 6.22
C LYS A 9 15.48 12.15 4.86
N VAL A 10 14.68 11.79 3.87
CA VAL A 10 15.17 11.40 2.53
C VAL A 10 15.38 12.62 1.64
N GLN A 11 14.45 13.58 1.65
CA GLN A 11 14.50 14.76 0.78
C GLN A 11 15.81 15.55 0.90
N PRO A 12 16.41 15.80 2.08
CA PRO A 12 17.67 16.53 2.16
C PRO A 12 18.86 15.83 1.51
N VAL A 13 18.78 14.51 1.31
CA VAL A 13 19.89 13.69 0.78
C VAL A 13 19.64 13.26 -0.67
N TRP A 14 18.38 12.99 -1.04
CA TRP A 14 18.00 12.43 -2.34
C TRP A 14 17.02 13.30 -3.14
N GLY A 15 16.47 14.35 -2.52
CA GLY A 15 15.48 15.21 -3.14
C GLY A 15 16.11 16.15 -4.16
N LEU A 16 15.62 16.10 -5.40
CA LEU A 16 15.95 17.10 -6.43
C LEU A 16 15.22 18.44 -6.17
N GLN A 17 14.13 18.40 -5.41
CA GLN A 17 13.34 19.55 -5.00
C GLN A 17 13.38 19.68 -3.48
N TYR A 18 13.52 20.91 -2.99
CA TYR A 18 13.44 21.21 -1.57
C TYR A 18 12.00 21.60 -1.20
N PHE A 19 11.42 20.85 -0.29
CA PHE A 19 10.21 21.21 0.44
C PHE A 19 10.59 21.58 1.87
N PRO A 20 10.11 22.73 2.39
CA PRO A 20 10.29 23.03 3.80
C PRO A 20 9.48 22.03 4.65
N PRO A 21 9.91 21.70 5.88
CA PRO A 21 9.29 20.64 6.69
C PRO A 21 7.77 20.75 6.88
N GLU A 22 7.25 21.98 6.94
CA GLU A 22 5.83 22.30 7.06
C GLU A 22 5.00 21.94 5.82
N GLU A 23 5.62 21.89 4.64
CA GLU A 23 4.95 21.54 3.38
C GLU A 23 5.00 20.04 3.08
N ILE A 24 5.83 19.27 3.79
CA ILE A 24 5.98 17.82 3.58
C ILE A 24 4.65 17.08 3.69
N PRO A 25 3.78 17.31 4.71
CA PRO A 25 2.50 16.63 4.79
C PRO A 25 1.62 16.88 3.56
N GLU A 26 1.54 18.12 3.08
CA GLU A 26 0.74 18.46 1.90
C GLU A 26 1.32 17.83 0.64
N MET A 27 2.64 17.88 0.47
CA MET A 27 3.33 17.19 -0.62
C MET A 27 3.01 15.68 -0.61
N VAL A 28 3.01 15.02 0.55
CA VAL A 28 2.64 13.61 0.68
C VAL A 28 1.19 13.38 0.25
N VAL A 29 0.25 14.18 0.75
CA VAL A 29 -1.19 14.06 0.40
C VAL A 29 -1.41 14.17 -1.10
N GLN A 30 -0.84 15.20 -1.73
CA GLN A 30 -0.97 15.44 -3.16
C GLN A 30 -0.28 14.37 -3.99
N THR A 31 0.86 13.84 -3.53
CA THR A 31 1.57 12.76 -4.23
C THR A 31 0.73 11.49 -4.31
N TYR A 32 0.17 11.04 -3.19
CA TYR A 32 -0.71 9.87 -3.18
C TYR A 32 -1.99 10.10 -3.96
N LYS A 33 -2.58 11.30 -3.86
CA LYS A 33 -3.77 11.66 -4.64
C LYS A 33 -3.49 11.55 -6.14
N ARG A 34 -2.36 12.07 -6.63
CA ARG A 34 -1.98 11.97 -8.05
C ARG A 34 -1.70 10.53 -8.45
N LEU A 35 -0.94 9.79 -7.64
CA LEU A 35 -0.58 8.40 -7.89
C LEU A 35 -1.83 7.51 -8.05
N TYR A 36 -2.73 7.53 -7.07
CA TYR A 36 -3.91 6.66 -7.10
C TYR A 36 -4.93 7.09 -8.16
N ASN A 37 -5.09 8.39 -8.42
CA ASN A 37 -5.95 8.82 -9.53
C ASN A 37 -5.43 8.29 -10.87
N ALA A 38 -4.14 8.49 -11.17
CA ALA A 38 -3.54 7.99 -12.39
C ALA A 38 -3.67 6.47 -12.51
N TYR A 39 -3.37 5.74 -11.42
CA TYR A 39 -3.55 4.29 -11.38
C TYR A 39 -5.00 3.88 -11.66
N LEU A 40 -5.99 4.48 -11.01
CA LEU A 40 -7.40 4.13 -11.20
C LEU A 40 -7.93 4.51 -12.58
N ASP A 41 -7.44 5.61 -13.16
CA ASP A 41 -7.81 6.05 -14.52
C ASP A 41 -7.24 5.12 -15.59
N GLU A 42 -6.05 4.54 -15.35
CA GLU A 42 -5.30 3.77 -16.34
C GLU A 42 -5.31 2.26 -16.10
N ARG A 43 -5.78 1.75 -14.95
CA ARG A 43 -5.74 0.31 -14.63
C ARG A 43 -6.43 -0.57 -15.67
N SER A 44 -7.47 -0.05 -16.33
CA SER A 44 -8.19 -0.78 -17.40
C SER A 44 -7.37 -0.94 -18.68
N LEU A 45 -6.24 -0.22 -18.80
CA LEU A 45 -5.29 -0.39 -19.90
C LEU A 45 -4.39 -1.62 -19.69
N VAL A 46 -4.32 -2.15 -18.46
CA VAL A 46 -3.58 -3.37 -18.17
C VAL A 46 -4.36 -4.57 -18.71
N PRO A 47 -3.74 -5.48 -19.50
CA PRO A 47 -4.43 -6.66 -19.99
C PRO A 47 -4.99 -7.54 -18.87
N GLU A 48 -6.08 -8.24 -19.17
CA GLU A 48 -6.63 -9.25 -18.28
C GLU A 48 -5.56 -10.31 -17.94
N GLY A 49 -5.49 -10.70 -16.67
CA GLY A 49 -4.45 -11.60 -16.15
C GLY A 49 -3.09 -10.95 -15.89
N HIS A 50 -2.90 -9.65 -16.15
CA HIS A 50 -1.64 -8.94 -15.88
C HIS A 50 -1.72 -7.99 -14.68
N LEU A 51 -2.86 -7.93 -13.99
CA LEU A 51 -3.07 -7.13 -12.80
C LEU A 51 -3.79 -7.97 -11.74
N HIS A 52 -3.24 -7.98 -10.52
CA HIS A 52 -3.89 -8.54 -9.35
C HIS A 52 -3.66 -7.61 -8.16
N GLU A 53 -4.76 -7.18 -7.53
CA GLU A 53 -4.75 -6.23 -6.41
C GLU A 53 -4.97 -6.99 -5.11
N ILE A 54 -4.12 -6.73 -4.13
CA ILE A 54 -4.16 -7.36 -2.81
C ILE A 54 -4.17 -6.26 -1.75
N SER A 55 -5.11 -6.33 -0.82
CA SER A 55 -5.08 -5.47 0.36
C SER A 55 -4.07 -5.94 1.39
N TYR A 56 -3.57 -5.02 2.20
CA TYR A 56 -2.70 -5.39 3.31
C TYR A 56 -3.41 -6.34 4.29
N GLU A 57 -4.70 -6.09 4.55
CA GLU A 57 -5.52 -6.90 5.45
C GLU A 57 -5.63 -8.34 4.96
N GLN A 58 -5.93 -8.55 3.67
CA GLN A 58 -5.98 -9.89 3.06
C GLN A 58 -4.65 -10.63 3.23
N LEU A 59 -3.54 -9.96 2.91
CA LEU A 59 -2.22 -10.57 2.95
C LEU A 59 -1.80 -10.97 4.36
N VAL A 60 -2.15 -10.19 5.40
CA VAL A 60 -1.73 -10.51 6.77
C VAL A 60 -2.69 -11.47 7.45
N ASP A 61 -3.96 -11.50 7.07
CA ASP A 61 -4.94 -12.43 7.65
C ASP A 61 -4.79 -13.84 7.07
N ASP A 62 -4.58 -13.99 5.76
CA ASP A 62 -4.23 -15.27 5.14
C ASP A 62 -3.20 -15.10 4.00
N PRO A 63 -1.89 -15.06 4.33
CA PRO A 63 -0.85 -14.91 3.32
C PRO A 63 -0.77 -16.09 2.35
N ARG A 64 -1.22 -17.29 2.74
CA ARG A 64 -1.13 -18.49 1.90
C ARG A 64 -2.13 -18.40 0.77
N GLU A 65 -3.39 -18.18 1.12
CA GLU A 65 -4.46 -18.08 0.14
C GLU A 65 -4.32 -16.82 -0.73
N THR A 66 -3.91 -15.71 -0.12
CA THR A 66 -3.68 -14.46 -0.85
C THR A 66 -2.58 -14.61 -1.91
N LEU A 67 -1.44 -15.22 -1.57
CA LEU A 67 -0.36 -15.42 -2.54
C LEU A 67 -0.69 -16.51 -3.56
N ARG A 68 -1.41 -17.57 -3.17
CA ARG A 68 -1.91 -18.57 -4.12
C ARG A 68 -2.81 -17.93 -5.18
N GLY A 69 -3.77 -17.10 -4.77
CA GLY A 69 -4.65 -16.37 -5.67
C GLY A 69 -3.88 -15.45 -6.62
N ALA A 70 -2.81 -14.81 -6.15
CA ALA A 70 -1.94 -13.98 -6.99
C ALA A 70 -1.24 -14.80 -8.09
N TYR A 71 -0.70 -15.97 -7.75
CA TYR A 71 -0.06 -16.86 -8.72
C TYR A 71 -1.05 -17.38 -9.77
N GLU A 72 -2.27 -17.70 -9.35
CA GLU A 72 -3.34 -18.18 -10.23
C GLU A 72 -3.83 -17.08 -11.18
N GLN A 73 -4.10 -15.87 -10.67
CA GLN A 73 -4.61 -14.75 -11.48
C GLN A 73 -3.59 -14.21 -12.47
N LEU A 74 -2.30 -14.24 -12.09
CA LEU A 74 -1.20 -13.77 -12.94
C LEU A 74 -0.59 -14.86 -13.82
N ASP A 75 -1.13 -16.08 -13.79
CA ASP A 75 -0.62 -17.26 -14.51
C ASP A 75 0.90 -17.46 -14.38
N LEU A 76 1.43 -17.28 -13.15
CA LEU A 76 2.87 -17.35 -12.91
C LEU A 76 3.41 -18.79 -12.88
N GLY A 77 2.52 -19.75 -12.60
CA GLY A 77 2.85 -21.16 -12.41
C GLY A 77 3.81 -21.43 -11.24
N GLY A 78 4.04 -22.71 -10.96
CA GLY A 78 5.06 -23.15 -10.00
C GLY A 78 4.80 -22.76 -8.54
N TYR A 79 3.55 -22.47 -8.17
CA TYR A 79 3.18 -22.15 -6.78
C TYR A 79 3.53 -23.31 -5.84
N GLU A 80 3.38 -24.55 -6.28
CA GLU A 80 3.68 -25.75 -5.51
C GLU A 80 5.15 -25.83 -5.11
N ASN A 81 6.06 -25.29 -5.93
CA ASN A 81 7.48 -25.21 -5.62
C ASN A 81 7.79 -24.05 -4.64
N TYR A 82 6.97 -23.00 -4.66
CA TYR A 82 7.11 -21.84 -3.78
C TYR A 82 6.52 -22.08 -2.39
N GLN A 83 5.40 -22.82 -2.32
CA GLN A 83 4.63 -23.04 -1.09
C GLN A 83 5.49 -23.51 0.10
N PRO A 84 6.42 -24.49 -0.02
CA PRO A 84 7.25 -24.88 1.12
C PRO A 84 8.09 -23.74 1.69
N ARG A 85 8.63 -22.86 0.84
CA ARG A 85 9.42 -21.70 1.27
C ARG A 85 8.56 -20.64 1.96
N LEU A 86 7.32 -20.47 1.48
CA LEU A 86 6.35 -19.60 2.14
C LEU A 86 6.04 -20.12 3.55
N GLU A 87 5.80 -21.43 3.70
CA GLU A 87 5.56 -22.04 5.02
C GLU A 87 6.73 -21.86 5.98
N GLU A 88 7.96 -22.07 5.51
CA GLU A 88 9.18 -21.83 6.30
C GLU A 88 9.27 -20.37 6.77
N TYR A 89 8.99 -19.41 5.87
CA TYR A 89 8.98 -17.99 6.20
C TYR A 89 7.92 -17.64 7.24
N LEU A 90 6.68 -18.14 7.06
CA LEU A 90 5.59 -17.90 7.99
C LEU A 90 5.87 -18.51 9.37
N ALA A 91 6.49 -19.70 9.42
CA ALA A 91 6.91 -20.33 10.66
C ALA A 91 8.00 -19.51 11.38
N ALA A 92 9.00 -19.02 10.65
CA ALA A 92 10.05 -18.15 11.20
C ALA A 92 9.49 -16.81 11.71
N ASN A 93 8.44 -16.29 11.09
CA ASN A 93 7.83 -15.00 11.41
C ASN A 93 6.56 -15.08 12.27
N ALA A 94 6.21 -16.26 12.79
CA ALA A 94 4.98 -16.48 13.56
C ALA A 94 4.83 -15.58 14.81
N GLY A 95 5.94 -15.06 15.34
CA GLY A 95 5.96 -14.14 16.47
C GLY A 95 5.89 -12.65 16.10
N TYR A 96 5.78 -12.30 14.81
CA TYR A 96 5.79 -10.91 14.38
C TYR A 96 4.53 -10.17 14.85
N GLN A 97 4.73 -9.04 15.52
CA GLN A 97 3.65 -8.17 15.96
C GLN A 97 3.48 -6.99 14.99
N ARG A 98 2.24 -6.77 14.55
CA ARG A 98 1.87 -5.61 13.72
C ARG A 98 2.26 -4.32 14.45
N ASN A 99 2.93 -3.42 13.74
CA ASN A 99 3.22 -2.10 14.28
C ASN A 99 1.91 -1.36 14.55
N LYS A 100 1.74 -0.86 15.78
CA LYS A 100 0.66 0.07 16.09
C LYS A 100 1.09 1.47 15.67
N HIS A 101 0.32 2.07 14.78
CA HIS A 101 0.49 3.46 14.41
C HIS A 101 -0.26 4.34 15.40
N ALA A 102 0.27 5.55 15.63
CA ALA A 102 -0.46 6.55 16.41
C ALA A 102 -1.71 6.98 15.64
N GLU A 103 -2.79 7.25 16.36
CA GLU A 103 -3.99 7.85 15.77
C GLU A 103 -3.65 9.21 15.16
N LEU A 104 -4.26 9.48 14.01
CA LEU A 104 -4.12 10.78 13.34
C LEU A 104 -5.05 11.81 14.01
N PRO A 105 -4.66 13.10 14.02
CA PRO A 105 -5.55 14.17 14.42
C PRO A 105 -6.85 14.14 13.61
N THR A 106 -7.99 14.45 14.23
CA THR A 106 -9.30 14.43 13.57
C THR A 106 -9.34 15.32 12.32
N GLU A 107 -8.67 16.47 12.35
CA GLU A 107 -8.55 17.37 11.20
C GLU A 107 -7.88 16.71 9.99
N ASP A 108 -6.84 15.90 10.23
CA ASP A 108 -6.17 15.14 9.18
C ASP A 108 -7.06 14.02 8.66
N CYS A 109 -7.77 13.30 9.54
CA CYS A 109 -8.72 12.26 9.13
C CYS A 109 -9.79 12.83 8.20
N VAL A 110 -10.42 13.96 8.57
CA VAL A 110 -11.44 14.62 7.74
C VAL A 110 -10.85 15.08 6.40
N ARG A 111 -9.67 15.70 6.42
CA ARG A 111 -8.99 16.13 5.20
C ARG A 111 -8.66 14.96 4.28
N LEU A 112 -8.14 13.85 4.82
CA LEU A 112 -7.82 12.68 4.03
C LEU A 112 -9.09 12.03 3.46
N HIS A 113 -10.15 11.89 4.26
CA HIS A 113 -11.42 11.34 3.79
C HIS A 113 -12.00 12.14 2.61
N ASP A 114 -11.90 13.48 2.65
CA ASP A 114 -12.26 14.34 1.51
C ASP A 114 -11.33 14.14 0.30
N GLN A 115 -10.03 14.35 0.50
CA GLN A 115 -9.04 14.40 -0.59
C GLN A 115 -8.81 13.04 -1.28
N TRP A 116 -9.03 11.95 -0.54
CA TRP A 116 -8.77 10.57 -0.94
C TRP A 116 -10.04 9.72 -1.07
N SER A 117 -11.21 10.34 -0.90
CA SER A 117 -12.55 9.72 -1.00
C SER A 117 -12.66 8.70 -2.13
N ARG A 118 -12.22 9.07 -3.34
CA ARG A 118 -12.29 8.22 -4.54
C ARG A 118 -11.69 6.83 -4.31
N PHE A 119 -10.46 6.76 -3.81
CA PHE A 119 -9.81 5.45 -3.64
C PHE A 119 -10.16 4.78 -2.32
N PHE A 120 -10.65 5.50 -1.32
CA PHE A 120 -11.32 4.87 -0.17
C PHE A 120 -12.59 4.16 -0.60
N THR A 121 -13.43 4.77 -1.45
CA THR A 121 -14.60 4.10 -2.00
C THR A 121 -14.21 2.91 -2.87
N GLU A 122 -13.28 3.11 -3.80
CA GLU A 122 -12.86 2.07 -4.75
C GLU A 122 -12.29 0.82 -4.07
N PHE A 123 -11.50 1.00 -3.01
CA PHE A 123 -10.86 -0.10 -2.29
C PHE A 123 -11.62 -0.56 -1.04
N GLY A 124 -12.82 -0.03 -0.77
CA GLY A 124 -13.65 -0.46 0.35
C GLY A 124 -13.21 0.04 1.74
N TYR A 125 -12.44 1.14 1.79
CA TYR A 125 -12.00 1.82 3.01
C TYR A 125 -12.81 3.09 3.34
N GLY A 126 -14.03 3.20 2.79
CA GLY A 126 -14.86 4.41 2.89
C GLY A 126 -15.67 4.56 4.19
N GLU A 127 -15.74 3.53 5.02
CA GLU A 127 -16.44 3.52 6.33
C GLU A 127 -15.58 4.06 7.48
#